data_AF-A0A498MLN6-F1
#
_entry.id   AF-A0A498MLN6-F1
#
_cell.length_a   1.000
_cell.length_b   1.000
_cell.length_c   1.000
_cell.angle_alpha   90.00
_cell.angle_beta   90.00
_cell.angle_gamma   90.00
#
_symmetry.space_group_name_H-M   'P 1'
#
loop_
_entity.id
_entity.type
_entity.pdbx_description
1 polymer ?
#
loop_
_entity_poly.entity_id
_entity_poly.type
_entity_poly.pdbx_seq_one_letter_code
_entity_poly.pdbx_strand_id
1 'polypeptide(L)'
;MGEFCNCSTSNRSCVAPDGSVCSGRGKCVCGKCECTVPGASGERCQRCPTCGDICSLPRPCVECYLKAKDPSDECAVKCNSLHATVSNSTDFEESRAALCTLQSEDNCLLSFSLVDSDYGSIIYNPKVYDCHEPPNAPLIALGVCMSVLIIGITLLVIWKFLVSVHDRKEVAKFEAEKAKAKWQSGTNPLFKSSTSTFKNVTYKSTGQQKSDIS
;
A
#
# COMPACT_ATOMS: atom_id res chain seq x y z
N MET A 1 -6.60 65.17 23.51
CA MET A 1 -7.95 65.77 23.47
C MET A 1 -8.87 65.01 24.43
N GLY A 2 -9.56 65.70 25.34
CA GLY A 2 -10.56 65.17 26.29
C GLY A 2 -10.99 66.27 27.29
N GLU A 3 -12.13 66.15 27.98
CA GLU A 3 -12.64 67.15 28.95
C GLU A 3 -11.63 67.48 30.06
N PHE A 4 -10.67 66.58 30.33
CA PHE A 4 -9.65 66.73 31.36
C PHE A 4 -8.21 66.78 30.82
N CYS A 5 -7.99 66.98 29.51
CA CYS A 5 -6.66 66.94 28.88
C CYS A 5 -5.83 65.66 29.16
N ASN A 6 -6.45 64.59 29.66
CA ASN A 6 -5.83 63.35 30.10
C ASN A 6 -5.53 62.36 28.96
N CYS A 7 -5.96 62.68 27.74
CA CYS A 7 -5.93 61.77 26.61
C CYS A 7 -4.95 62.25 25.54
N SER A 8 -3.88 61.47 25.32
CA SER A 8 -2.88 61.73 24.29
C SER A 8 -3.46 61.56 22.89
N THR A 9 -3.10 62.46 21.97
CA THR A 9 -3.45 62.37 20.54
C THR A 9 -2.45 61.53 19.75
N SER A 10 -1.35 61.08 20.37
CA SER A 10 -0.33 60.30 19.69
C SER A 10 -0.69 58.81 19.65
N ASN A 11 -0.69 58.23 18.44
CA ASN A 11 -0.85 56.78 18.25
C ASN A 11 0.45 55.98 18.44
N ARG A 12 1.58 56.64 18.73
CA ARG A 12 2.91 56.00 18.75
C ARG A 12 2.97 54.77 19.66
N SER A 13 2.32 54.82 20.82
CA SER A 13 2.28 53.72 21.79
C SER A 13 1.47 52.51 21.29
N CYS A 14 0.53 52.74 20.39
CA CYS A 14 -0.40 51.74 19.84
C CYS A 14 0.10 51.06 18.55
N VAL A 15 1.22 51.53 17.97
CA VAL A 15 1.77 50.95 16.75
C VAL A 15 2.51 49.65 17.11
N ALA A 16 2.12 48.56 16.46
CA ALA A 16 2.75 47.25 16.58
C ALA A 16 4.01 47.14 15.70
N PRO A 17 4.88 46.13 15.90
CA PRO A 17 6.14 45.99 15.17
C PRO A 17 5.98 45.86 13.65
N ASP A 18 4.81 45.38 13.21
CA ASP A 18 4.40 45.26 11.81
C ASP A 18 3.94 46.60 11.20
N GLY A 19 3.97 47.69 11.97
CA GLY A 19 3.52 49.02 11.55
C GLY A 19 2.01 49.25 11.64
N SER A 20 1.23 48.23 12.03
CA SER A 20 -0.22 48.36 12.17
C SER A 20 -0.60 48.99 13.52
N VAL A 21 -1.71 49.74 13.56
CA VAL A 21 -2.24 50.27 14.82
C VAL A 21 -3.06 49.18 15.50
N CYS A 22 -2.70 48.81 16.73
CA CYS A 22 -3.37 47.77 17.51
C CYS A 22 -3.52 46.44 16.75
N SER A 23 -2.47 46.02 16.02
CA SER A 23 -2.46 44.78 15.23
C SER A 23 -3.62 44.67 14.21
N GLY A 24 -4.23 45.80 13.84
CA GLY A 24 -5.44 45.84 12.99
C GLY A 24 -6.71 45.27 13.65
N ARG A 25 -6.65 44.94 14.94
CA ARG A 25 -7.71 44.24 15.70
C ARG A 25 -8.39 45.12 16.75
N GLY A 26 -8.08 46.41 16.75
CA GLY A 26 -8.61 47.37 17.72
C GLY A 26 -8.45 48.82 17.30
N LYS A 27 -8.87 49.71 18.19
CA LYS A 27 -8.75 51.16 18.03
C LYS A 27 -7.80 51.70 19.10
N CYS A 28 -6.95 52.66 18.73
CA CYS A 28 -6.13 53.36 19.72
C CYS A 28 -6.93 54.50 20.33
N VAL A 29 -7.16 54.44 21.64
CA VAL A 29 -7.87 55.45 22.43
C VAL A 29 -6.92 55.93 23.52
N CYS A 30 -6.56 57.21 23.48
CA CYS A 30 -5.67 57.85 24.45
C CYS A 30 -4.29 57.19 24.63
N GLY A 31 -3.74 56.59 23.57
CA GLY A 31 -2.45 55.89 23.61
C GLY A 31 -2.52 54.46 24.16
N LYS A 32 -3.73 53.91 24.35
CA LYS A 32 -3.97 52.49 24.68
C LYS A 32 -4.82 51.84 23.59
N CYS A 33 -4.56 50.57 23.30
CA CYS A 33 -5.39 49.83 22.36
C CYS A 33 -6.63 49.26 23.03
N GLU A 34 -7.78 49.52 22.43
CA GLU A 34 -9.07 48.93 22.76
C GLU A 34 -9.41 47.90 21.68
N CYS A 35 -9.32 46.62 22.04
CA CYS A 35 -9.49 45.52 21.10
C CYS A 35 -10.95 45.34 20.73
N THR A 36 -11.28 45.49 19.45
CA THR A 36 -12.65 45.41 18.93
C THR A 36 -13.00 44.01 18.45
N VAL A 37 -11.99 43.20 18.14
CA VAL A 37 -12.21 41.83 17.67
C VAL A 37 -12.41 40.90 18.88
N PRO A 38 -13.49 40.09 18.92
CA PRO A 38 -13.75 39.19 20.03
C PRO A 38 -12.63 38.15 20.16
N GLY A 39 -12.08 38.02 21.37
CA GLY A 39 -10.94 37.17 21.68
C GLY A 39 -9.58 37.83 21.44
N ALA A 40 -9.51 39.01 20.80
CA ALA A 40 -8.27 39.77 20.71
C ALA A 40 -7.91 40.40 22.07
N SER A 41 -6.65 40.26 22.47
CA SER A 41 -6.12 40.71 23.76
C SER A 41 -4.64 41.09 23.68
N GLY A 42 -4.12 41.70 24.75
CA GLY A 42 -2.75 42.24 24.79
C GLY A 42 -2.70 43.76 24.59
N GLU A 43 -1.57 44.38 24.94
CA GLU A 43 -1.40 45.84 24.92
C GLU A 43 -1.65 46.48 23.55
N ARG A 44 -1.45 45.70 22.47
CA ARG A 44 -1.68 46.12 21.09
C ARG A 44 -2.63 45.18 20.35
N CYS A 45 -3.47 44.42 21.05
CA CYS A 45 -4.41 43.45 20.48
C CYS A 45 -3.74 42.35 19.63
N GLN A 46 -2.48 42.05 19.92
CA GLN A 46 -1.68 41.09 19.16
C GLN A 46 -2.10 39.65 19.39
N ARG A 47 -2.59 39.30 20.59
CA ARG A 47 -3.07 37.95 20.90
C ARG A 47 -4.48 37.84 20.39
N CYS A 48 -4.83 36.83 19.62
CA CYS A 48 -6.22 36.56 19.28
C CYS A 48 -6.39 35.07 18.94
N PRO A 49 -6.65 34.21 19.93
CA PRO A 49 -6.87 32.77 19.74
C PRO A 49 -8.08 32.42 18.84
N THR A 50 -8.92 33.41 18.52
CA THR A 50 -10.13 33.27 17.69
C THR A 50 -10.00 33.92 16.31
N CYS A 51 -8.87 34.58 16.01
CA CYS A 51 -8.69 35.30 14.74
C CYS A 51 -7.89 34.46 13.72
N GLY A 52 -8.58 33.89 12.73
CA GLY A 52 -7.95 33.25 11.56
C GLY A 52 -7.42 31.84 11.79
N ASP A 53 -6.69 31.30 10.82
CA ASP A 53 -6.15 29.94 10.84
C ASP A 53 -4.88 29.82 11.70
N ILE A 54 -5.01 30.01 13.00
CA ILE A 54 -3.92 29.84 13.97
C ILE A 54 -3.41 28.40 13.97
N CYS A 55 -4.28 27.45 13.61
CA CYS A 55 -3.94 26.05 13.48
C CYS A 55 -3.03 25.76 12.26
N SER A 56 -3.10 26.55 11.19
CA SER A 56 -2.31 26.33 9.97
C SER A 56 -0.84 26.72 10.13
N LEU A 57 -0.52 27.64 11.04
CA LEU A 57 0.85 28.09 11.29
C LEU A 57 1.75 26.99 11.89
N PRO A 58 1.37 26.30 13.00
CA PRO A 58 2.16 25.20 13.56
C PRO A 58 2.00 23.89 12.81
N ARG A 59 1.07 23.78 11.84
CA ARG A 59 0.81 22.55 11.07
C ARG A 59 2.07 21.80 10.62
N PRO A 60 3.04 22.41 9.91
CA PRO A 60 4.23 21.70 9.43
C PRO A 60 5.15 21.21 10.58
N CYS A 61 5.15 21.89 11.72
CA CYS A 61 5.87 21.44 12.93
C CYS A 61 5.20 20.19 13.51
N VAL A 62 3.86 20.20 13.65
CA VAL A 62 3.11 19.06 14.20
C VAL A 62 3.19 17.84 13.29
N GLU A 63 3.07 18.02 11.98
CA GLU A 63 3.21 16.93 11.01
C GLU A 63 4.61 16.30 11.04
N CYS A 64 5.66 17.12 11.17
CA CYS A 64 7.04 16.63 11.32
C CYS A 64 7.19 15.82 12.61
N TYR A 65 6.67 16.33 13.72
CA TYR A 65 6.75 15.69 15.02
C TYR A 65 6.05 14.32 15.06
N LEU A 66 4.87 14.20 14.44
CA LEU A 66 4.10 12.94 14.42
C LEU A 66 4.61 11.92 13.40
N LYS A 67 5.24 12.36 12.31
CA LYS A 67 5.88 11.46 11.33
C LYS A 67 7.23 10.92 11.84
N ALA A 68 7.92 11.67 12.69
CA ALA A 68 9.21 11.28 13.22
C ALA A 68 9.03 10.22 14.34
N LYS A 69 9.61 9.03 14.14
CA LYS A 69 9.64 7.95 15.16
C LYS A 69 10.50 8.31 16.38
N ASP A 70 11.42 9.25 16.20
CA ASP A 70 12.27 9.89 17.20
C ASP A 70 12.32 11.39 16.92
N PRO A 71 12.48 12.27 17.92
CA PRO A 71 12.60 13.71 17.70
C PRO A 71 13.91 14.00 16.94
N SER A 72 13.85 14.00 15.61
CA SER A 72 14.92 14.50 14.76
C SER A 72 15.17 15.96 15.10
N ASP A 73 16.43 16.34 15.31
CA ASP A 73 16.85 17.72 15.50
C ASP A 73 16.29 18.66 14.42
N GLU A 74 16.01 18.13 13.23
CA GLU A 74 15.43 18.85 12.10
C GLU A 74 13.98 19.32 12.35
N CYS A 75 13.15 18.51 13.02
CA CYS A 75 11.79 18.92 13.39
C CYS A 75 11.82 19.95 14.53
N ALA A 76 12.72 19.79 15.51
CA ALA A 76 12.89 20.75 16.59
C ALA A 76 13.29 22.13 16.07
N VAL A 77 14.19 22.20 15.08
CA VAL A 77 14.57 23.46 14.41
C VAL A 77 13.39 24.08 13.66
N LYS A 78 12.60 23.28 12.92
CA LYS A 78 11.39 23.76 12.21
C LYS A 78 10.31 24.29 13.16
N CYS A 79 10.14 23.67 14.31
CA CYS A 79 9.21 24.15 15.33
C CYS A 79 9.73 25.44 15.97
N ASN A 80 11.03 25.50 16.28
CA ASN A 80 11.64 26.67 16.91
C ASN A 80 11.65 27.90 15.99
N SER A 81 11.80 27.73 14.67
CA SER A 81 11.71 28.84 13.72
C SER A 81 10.32 29.47 13.63
N LEU A 82 9.28 28.71 14.00
CA LEU A 82 7.88 29.17 14.10
C LEU A 82 7.54 29.65 15.52
N HIS A 83 8.52 29.71 16.42
CA HIS A 83 8.31 29.95 17.86
C HIS A 83 7.25 29.00 18.45
N ALA A 84 7.24 27.75 17.98
CA ALA A 84 6.33 26.72 18.41
C ALA A 84 7.06 25.64 19.23
N THR A 85 6.49 25.25 20.36
CA THR A 85 7.04 24.17 21.20
C THR A 85 6.03 23.06 21.33
N VAL A 86 6.45 21.81 21.13
CA VAL A 86 5.57 20.63 21.24
C VAL A 86 5.74 19.99 22.61
N SER A 87 4.63 19.73 23.29
CA SER A 87 4.55 18.98 24.54
C SER A 87 3.57 17.82 24.42
N ASN A 88 3.96 16.65 24.93
CA ASN A 88 3.09 15.48 25.05
C ASN A 88 2.23 15.52 26.33
N SER A 89 2.34 16.55 27.16
CA SER A 89 1.52 16.69 28.36
C SER A 89 0.07 17.03 28.02
N THR A 90 -0.88 16.52 28.81
CA THR A 90 -2.28 16.96 28.78
C THR A 90 -2.57 18.07 29.79
N ASP A 91 -1.58 18.45 30.59
CA ASP A 91 -1.68 19.53 31.57
C ASP A 91 -1.48 20.88 30.89
N PHE A 92 -2.58 21.53 30.52
CA PHE A 92 -2.60 22.90 30.01
C PHE A 92 -3.84 23.64 30.50
N GLU A 93 -3.79 24.97 30.50
CA GLU A 93 -4.94 25.81 30.84
C GLU A 93 -5.97 25.75 29.70
N GLU A 94 -7.03 24.95 29.90
CA GLU A 94 -8.11 24.76 28.94
C GLU A 94 -8.80 26.09 28.54
N SER A 95 -8.84 27.05 29.47
CA SER A 95 -9.40 28.40 29.24
C SER A 95 -8.65 29.23 28.20
N ARG A 96 -7.36 28.93 27.96
CA ARG A 96 -6.50 29.62 26.99
C ARG A 96 -6.14 28.74 25.79
N ALA A 97 -6.64 27.51 25.75
CA ALA A 97 -6.34 26.56 24.71
C ALA A 97 -7.36 26.64 23.56
N ALA A 98 -6.83 26.69 22.34
CA ALA A 98 -7.61 26.52 21.11
C ALA A 98 -7.46 25.08 20.63
N LEU A 99 -8.58 24.37 20.46
CA LEU A 99 -8.58 23.04 19.84
C LEU A 99 -8.49 23.18 18.32
N CYS A 100 -7.46 22.59 17.74
CA CYS A 100 -7.19 22.62 16.31
C CYS A 100 -7.43 21.25 15.70
N THR A 101 -8.30 21.17 14.69
CA THR A 101 -8.51 19.97 13.87
C THR A 101 -8.27 20.28 12.41
N LEU A 102 -7.32 19.60 11.79
CA LEU A 102 -6.89 19.83 10.41
C LEU A 102 -6.85 18.52 9.63
N GLN A 103 -7.07 18.60 8.32
CA GLN A 103 -6.86 17.47 7.43
C GLN A 103 -5.42 17.47 6.90
N SER A 104 -4.72 16.35 7.11
CA SER A 104 -3.38 16.11 6.59
C SER A 104 -3.41 15.68 5.11
N GLU A 105 -2.26 15.67 4.44
CA GLU A 105 -2.12 15.22 3.04
C GLU A 105 -2.56 13.76 2.84
N ASP A 106 -2.38 12.92 3.88
CA ASP A 106 -2.67 11.49 3.84
C ASP A 106 -4.16 11.16 4.10
N ASN A 107 -5.07 12.14 3.96
CA ASN A 107 -6.49 12.10 4.39
C ASN A 107 -6.71 11.83 5.89
N CYS A 108 -5.66 11.78 6.70
CA CYS A 108 -5.79 11.65 8.14
C CYS A 108 -6.26 12.96 8.79
N LEU A 109 -6.95 12.86 9.93
CA LEU A 109 -7.27 14.01 10.77
C LEU A 109 -6.19 14.21 11.83
N LEU A 110 -5.71 15.44 11.91
CA LEU A 110 -4.77 15.92 12.89
C LEU A 110 -5.52 16.70 13.97
N SER A 111 -5.32 16.37 15.24
CA SER A 111 -5.85 17.16 16.37
C SER A 111 -4.77 17.51 17.37
N PHE A 112 -4.78 18.76 17.83
CA PHE A 112 -3.90 19.25 18.89
C PHE A 112 -4.53 20.43 19.63
N SER A 113 -4.08 20.68 20.86
CA SER A 113 -4.47 21.86 21.63
C SER A 113 -3.37 22.90 21.58
N LEU A 114 -3.70 24.12 21.20
CA LEU A 114 -2.74 25.21 21.04
C LEU A 114 -2.94 26.27 22.12
N VAL A 115 -1.90 26.60 22.85
CA VAL A 115 -1.90 27.71 23.82
C VAL A 115 -0.93 28.78 23.32
N ASP A 116 -1.45 29.96 23.03
CA ASP A 116 -0.64 31.09 22.58
C ASP A 116 -0.04 31.85 23.78
N SER A 117 1.27 32.10 23.76
CA SER A 117 2.02 32.77 24.82
C SER A 117 2.88 33.92 24.27
N ASP A 118 3.40 34.77 25.15
CA ASP A 118 4.21 35.94 24.77
C ASP A 118 5.54 35.59 24.12
N TYR A 119 6.03 34.37 24.35
CA TYR A 119 7.31 33.86 23.85
C TYR A 119 7.13 32.86 22.69
N GLY A 120 5.88 32.59 22.26
CA GLY A 120 5.57 31.59 21.25
C GLY A 120 4.30 30.79 21.57
N SER A 121 3.93 29.89 20.66
CA SER A 121 2.76 29.02 20.85
C SER A 121 3.19 27.63 21.31
N ILE A 122 2.48 27.07 22.28
CA ILE A 122 2.74 25.74 22.82
C ILE A 122 1.67 24.78 22.32
N ILE A 123 2.09 23.68 21.69
CA ILE A 123 1.24 22.64 21.14
C ILE A 123 1.21 21.49 22.15
N TYR A 124 0.02 21.17 22.63
CA TYR A 124 -0.23 20.10 23.58
C TYR A 124 -0.92 18.92 22.91
N ASN A 125 -0.44 17.72 23.26
CA ASN A 125 -1.06 16.45 22.95
C ASN A 125 -1.39 16.28 21.44
N PRO A 126 -0.40 16.43 20.55
CA PRO A 126 -0.63 16.24 19.12
C PRO A 126 -0.98 14.78 18.81
N LYS A 127 -2.06 14.55 18.05
CA LYS A 127 -2.55 13.22 17.69
C LYS A 127 -2.99 13.17 16.22
N VAL A 128 -2.76 12.02 15.60
CA VAL A 128 -3.33 11.66 14.30
C VAL A 128 -4.37 10.55 14.49
N TYR A 129 -5.53 10.69 13.86
CA TYR A 129 -6.59 9.69 13.82
C TYR A 129 -7.14 9.57 12.40
N ASP A 130 -7.90 8.50 12.14
CA ASP A 130 -8.45 8.16 10.83
C ASP A 130 -7.41 7.98 9.71
N CYS A 131 -6.20 7.51 10.05
CA CYS A 131 -5.27 7.03 9.04
C CYS A 131 -5.65 5.63 8.59
N HIS A 132 -6.03 5.47 7.32
CA HIS A 132 -6.05 4.16 6.71
C HIS A 132 -4.61 3.66 6.56
N GLU A 133 -4.26 2.64 7.34
CA GLU A 133 -2.98 1.97 7.18
C GLU A 133 -2.92 1.32 5.79
N PRO A 134 -1.81 1.44 5.04
CA PRO A 134 -1.72 0.86 3.73
C PRO A 134 -1.91 -0.66 3.84
N PRO A 135 -2.85 -1.26 3.09
CA PRO A 135 -3.04 -2.70 3.14
C PRO A 135 -1.74 -3.38 2.70
N ASN A 136 -1.40 -4.49 3.37
CA ASN A 136 -0.22 -5.29 3.05
C ASN A 136 -0.34 -5.91 1.65
N ALA A 137 0.00 -5.14 0.62
CA ALA A 137 -0.02 -5.53 -0.78
C ALA A 137 0.65 -6.89 -1.06
N PRO A 138 1.84 -7.23 -0.50
CA PRO A 138 2.44 -8.54 -0.76
C PRO A 138 1.61 -9.70 -0.21
N LEU A 139 0.93 -9.54 0.94
CA LEU A 139 0.10 -10.60 1.53
C LEU A 139 -1.13 -10.90 0.68
N ILE A 140 -1.79 -9.84 0.18
CA ILE A 140 -2.95 -9.95 -0.69
C ILE A 140 -2.53 -10.60 -2.02
N ALA A 141 -1.42 -10.16 -2.62
CA ALA A 141 -0.91 -10.71 -3.86
C ALA A 141 -0.58 -12.21 -3.72
N LEU A 142 0.09 -12.62 -2.63
CA LEU A 142 0.39 -14.02 -2.37
C LEU A 142 -0.88 -14.87 -2.20
N GLY A 143 -1.87 -14.36 -1.47
CA GLY A 143 -3.15 -15.06 -1.28
C GLY A 143 -3.88 -15.31 -2.61
N VAL A 144 -3.96 -14.30 -3.47
CA VAL A 144 -4.61 -14.41 -4.79
C VAL A 144 -3.85 -15.39 -5.67
N CYS A 145 -2.53 -15.27 -5.79
CA CYS A 145 -1.71 -16.17 -6.61
C CYS A 145 -1.85 -17.63 -6.19
N MET A 146 -1.77 -17.91 -4.89
CA MET A 146 -1.90 -19.28 -4.37
C MET A 146 -3.29 -19.86 -4.64
N SER A 147 -4.35 -19.05 -4.52
CA SER A 147 -5.72 -19.51 -4.81
C SER A 147 -5.91 -19.94 -6.26
N VAL A 148 -5.39 -19.16 -7.22
CA VAL A 148 -5.49 -19.47 -8.65
C VAL A 148 -4.72 -20.74 -9.00
N LEU A 149 -3.51 -20.91 -8.43
CA LEU A 149 -2.71 -22.11 -8.64
C LEU A 149 -3.41 -23.37 -8.10
N ILE A 150 -4.00 -23.30 -6.90
CA ILE A 150 -4.73 -24.43 -6.30
C ILE A 150 -5.95 -24.81 -7.14
N ILE A 151 -6.71 -23.83 -7.63
CA ILE A 151 -7.86 -24.07 -8.51
C ILE A 151 -7.41 -24.74 -9.82
N GLY A 152 -6.31 -24.28 -10.42
CA GLY A 152 -5.75 -24.92 -11.62
C GLY A 152 -5.33 -26.38 -11.38
N ILE A 153 -4.61 -26.64 -10.28
CA ILE A 153 -4.15 -28.00 -9.94
C ILE A 153 -5.34 -28.93 -9.66
N THR A 154 -6.35 -28.47 -8.92
CA THR A 154 -7.53 -29.29 -8.61
C THR A 154 -8.31 -29.67 -9.87
N LEU A 155 -8.49 -28.75 -10.83
CA LEU A 155 -9.11 -29.05 -12.11
C LEU A 155 -8.30 -30.07 -12.92
N LEU A 156 -6.97 -29.96 -12.93
CA LEU A 156 -6.11 -30.94 -13.60
C LEU A 156 -6.19 -32.33 -12.96
N VAL A 157 -6.23 -32.41 -11.63
CA VAL A 157 -6.38 -33.69 -10.90
C VAL A 157 -7.72 -34.34 -11.23
N ILE A 158 -8.82 -33.57 -11.21
CA ILE A 158 -10.15 -34.08 -11.56
C ILE A 158 -10.18 -34.57 -13.01
N TRP A 159 -9.65 -33.78 -13.95
CA TRP A 159 -9.59 -34.18 -15.35
C TRP A 159 -8.76 -35.45 -15.55
N LYS A 160 -7.57 -35.54 -14.95
CA LYS A 160 -6.70 -36.72 -14.99
C LYS A 160 -7.41 -37.95 -14.41
N PHE A 161 -8.14 -37.78 -13.32
CA PHE A 161 -8.91 -38.86 -12.69
C PHE A 161 -10.04 -39.35 -13.62
N LEU A 162 -10.82 -38.44 -14.20
CA LEU A 162 -11.89 -38.78 -15.15
C LEU A 162 -11.33 -39.51 -16.39
N VAL A 163 -10.23 -39.01 -16.97
CA VAL A 163 -9.56 -39.65 -18.11
C VAL A 163 -9.06 -41.05 -17.72
N SER A 164 -8.41 -41.21 -16.57
CA SER A 164 -7.91 -42.51 -16.08
C SER A 164 -9.05 -43.53 -15.92
N VAL A 165 -10.21 -43.10 -15.42
CA VAL A 165 -11.38 -43.97 -15.30
C VAL A 165 -11.95 -44.35 -16.66
N HIS A 166 -12.05 -43.39 -17.59
CA HIS A 166 -12.53 -43.66 -18.95
C HIS A 166 -11.59 -44.63 -19.67
N ASP A 167 -10.28 -44.37 -19.62
CA ASP A 167 -9.25 -45.22 -20.22
C ASP A 167 -9.30 -46.65 -19.67
N ARG A 168 -9.42 -46.82 -18.34
CA ARG A 168 -9.61 -48.15 -17.73
C ARG A 168 -10.88 -48.86 -18.23
N LYS A 169 -11.99 -48.13 -18.42
CA LYS A 169 -13.23 -48.71 -18.94
C LYS A 169 -13.09 -49.14 -20.39
N GLU A 170 -12.46 -48.33 -21.23
CA GLU A 170 -12.23 -48.65 -22.64
C GLU A 170 -11.25 -49.83 -22.80
N VAL A 171 -10.17 -49.89 -21.99
CA VAL A 171 -9.24 -51.03 -21.97
C VAL A 171 -9.96 -52.32 -21.59
N ALA A 172 -10.76 -52.32 -20.52
CA ALA A 172 -11.51 -53.51 -20.10
C ALA A 172 -12.51 -53.99 -21.17
N LYS A 173 -13.16 -53.04 -21.86
CA LYS A 173 -14.06 -53.35 -22.99
C LYS A 173 -13.28 -53.96 -24.15
N PHE A 174 -12.14 -53.39 -24.52
CA PHE A 174 -11.30 -53.88 -25.60
C PHE A 174 -10.77 -55.30 -25.33
N GLU A 175 -10.29 -55.58 -24.12
CA GLU A 175 -9.84 -56.93 -23.73
C GLU A 175 -10.97 -57.96 -23.81
N ALA A 176 -12.19 -57.58 -23.38
CA ALA A 176 -13.37 -58.43 -23.46
C ALA A 176 -13.82 -58.69 -24.91
N GLU A 177 -13.74 -57.70 -25.80
CA GLU A 177 -14.01 -57.87 -27.24
C GLU A 177 -12.94 -58.75 -27.91
N LYS A 178 -11.67 -58.54 -27.60
CA LYS A 178 -10.54 -59.33 -28.13
C LYS A 178 -10.61 -60.80 -27.70
N ALA A 179 -11.06 -61.09 -26.48
CA ALA A 179 -11.29 -62.45 -26.00
C ALA A 179 -12.46 -63.15 -26.72
N LYS A 180 -13.46 -62.40 -27.18
CA LYS A 180 -14.61 -62.90 -27.96
C LYS A 180 -14.30 -63.05 -29.45
N ALA A 181 -13.25 -62.39 -29.94
CA ALA A 181 -12.80 -62.52 -31.32
C ALA A 181 -12.24 -63.93 -31.57
N LYS A 182 -13.11 -64.83 -32.04
CA LYS A 182 -12.70 -66.09 -32.67
C LYS A 182 -11.98 -65.78 -33.98
N TRP A 183 -10.65 -65.84 -33.96
CA TRP A 183 -9.88 -65.91 -35.19
C TRP A 183 -10.25 -67.20 -35.93
N GLN A 184 -10.76 -67.08 -37.15
CA GLN A 184 -10.87 -68.23 -38.05
C GLN A 184 -9.43 -68.60 -38.45
N SER A 185 -8.82 -69.59 -37.79
CA SER A 185 -7.57 -70.25 -38.25
C SER A 185 -7.81 -71.15 -39.47
N GLY A 186 -8.70 -70.74 -40.38
CA GLY A 186 -8.84 -71.35 -41.70
C GLY A 186 -7.86 -70.66 -42.63
N THR A 187 -6.78 -71.33 -42.99
CA THR A 187 -5.86 -70.91 -44.05
C THR A 187 -6.67 -70.44 -45.27
N ASN A 188 -6.43 -69.22 -45.76
CA ASN A 188 -7.12 -68.71 -46.94
C ASN A 188 -6.92 -69.69 -48.12
N PRO A 189 -7.98 -70.29 -48.69
CA PRO A 189 -7.85 -71.29 -49.76
C PRO A 189 -7.25 -70.73 -51.06
N LEU A 190 -7.10 -69.40 -51.18
CA LEU A 190 -6.42 -68.74 -52.30
C LEU A 190 -4.92 -68.46 -52.04
N PHE A 191 -4.40 -68.76 -50.85
CA PHE A 191 -3.00 -68.48 -50.53
C PHE A 191 -2.07 -69.51 -51.20
N LYS A 192 -1.35 -69.08 -52.25
CA LYS A 192 -0.19 -69.78 -52.80
C LYS A 192 1.09 -69.18 -52.22
N SER A 193 1.96 -70.00 -51.64
CA SER A 193 3.29 -69.57 -51.22
C SER A 193 4.19 -69.27 -52.43
N SER A 194 4.82 -68.09 -52.44
CA SER A 194 5.74 -67.62 -53.49
C SER A 194 7.15 -68.23 -53.37
N THR A 195 7.26 -69.54 -53.08
CA THR A 195 8.56 -70.20 -52.94
C THR A 195 8.79 -71.08 -54.16
N SER A 196 9.47 -70.55 -55.17
CA SER A 196 9.91 -71.32 -56.35
C SER A 196 11.18 -72.10 -56.01
N THR A 197 11.05 -73.39 -55.68
CA THR A 197 12.20 -74.29 -55.51
C THR A 197 12.84 -74.58 -56.86
N PHE A 198 13.95 -73.91 -57.19
CA PHE A 198 14.72 -74.15 -58.40
C PHE A 198 15.60 -75.40 -58.23
N LYS A 199 15.37 -76.46 -59.01
CA LYS A 199 16.25 -77.63 -59.05
C LYS A 199 17.41 -77.36 -60.01
N ASN A 200 18.62 -77.25 -59.48
CA ASN A 200 19.84 -77.15 -60.28
C ASN A 200 20.21 -78.55 -60.83
N VAL A 201 20.14 -78.74 -62.15
CA VAL A 201 20.30 -80.05 -62.83
C VAL A 201 21.71 -80.31 -63.40
N THR A 202 22.74 -79.55 -63.03
CA THR A 202 24.06 -79.63 -63.71
C THR A 202 25.23 -80.07 -62.83
N TYR A 203 25.03 -81.03 -61.91
CA TYR A 203 26.15 -81.82 -61.37
C TYR A 203 25.82 -83.32 -61.38
N LYS A 204 25.93 -83.92 -62.56
CA LYS A 204 26.24 -85.35 -62.72
C LYS A 204 27.70 -85.45 -63.11
N SER A 205 28.59 -85.68 -62.16
CA SER A 205 29.91 -86.25 -62.46
C SER A 205 29.79 -87.76 -62.38
N THR A 206 29.78 -88.36 -63.56
CA THR A 206 29.82 -89.80 -63.82
C THR A 206 31.09 -90.41 -63.23
N GLY A 207 30.98 -91.55 -62.56
CA GLY A 207 32.13 -92.37 -62.17
C GLY A 207 32.52 -93.38 -63.25
N GLN A 208 33.74 -93.92 -63.10
CA GLN A 208 34.45 -95.02 -63.81
C GLN A 208 35.52 -94.52 -64.80
N GLN A 209 36.78 -94.99 -64.79
CA GLN A 209 37.35 -96.26 -64.33
C GLN A 209 38.90 -96.25 -64.36
N LYS A 210 39.55 -97.16 -63.60
CA LYS A 210 40.92 -97.72 -63.76
C LYS A 210 42.11 -96.78 -63.44
N SER A 211 43.21 -97.19 -62.81
CA SER A 211 43.92 -98.48 -62.79
C SER A 211 44.97 -98.56 -61.66
N ASP A 212 45.02 -99.73 -61.02
CA ASP A 212 46.16 -100.52 -60.53
C ASP A 212 47.62 -99.98 -60.51
N ILE A 213 48.27 -100.31 -59.37
CA ILE A 213 49.65 -100.82 -59.17
C ILE A 213 50.82 -99.84 -59.36
N SER A 214 51.49 -99.45 -58.26
CA SER A 214 52.69 -100.15 -57.74
C SER A 214 53.17 -99.54 -56.42
#